data_AF-A0A2D4FK90-F1
#
_entry.id   AF-A0A2D4FK90-F1
#
_cell.length_a   1.000
_cell.length_b   1.000
_cell.length_c   1.000
_cell.angle_alpha   90.00
_cell.angle_beta   90.00
_cell.angle_gamma   90.00
#
_symmetry.space_group_name_H-M   'P 1'
#
loop_
_entity.id
_entity.type
_entity.pdbx_description
1 polymer ?
#
loop_
_entity_poly.entity_id
_entity_poly.type
_entity_poly.pdbx_seq_one_letter_code
_entity_poly.pdbx_strand_id
1 'polypeptide(L)'
;LISLIPKGDSDARMIQNYRPISLLNVDYKIFTTIIATRLKKILDNYIHPDQNEFLPNRQIRNNLRIIMDSMEYYEAHPEKQVALVFLDAQKAFDNLNWQFMIQQIYDMNFGTKFENI
;
A
#
# COMPACT_ATOMS: atom_id res chain seq x y z
N LEU A 1 -19.88 10.71 -8.25
CA LEU A 1 -20.08 9.82 -9.41
C LEU A 1 -19.15 8.62 -9.26
N ILE A 2 -19.64 7.40 -9.42
CA ILE A 2 -18.81 6.18 -9.40
C ILE A 2 -18.75 5.64 -10.83
N SER A 3 -17.55 5.34 -11.30
CA SER A 3 -17.31 4.71 -12.61
C SER A 3 -16.74 3.30 -12.39
N LEU A 4 -17.19 2.32 -13.17
CA LEU A 4 -16.68 0.95 -13.12
C LEU A 4 -15.64 0.76 -14.22
N ILE A 5 -14.40 0.41 -13.86
CA ILE A 5 -13.33 0.13 -14.82
C ILE A 5 -13.02 -1.38 -14.80
N PRO A 6 -13.09 -2.09 -15.94
CA PRO A 6 -12.73 -3.50 -16.00
C PRO A 6 -11.22 -3.71 -15.77
N LYS A 7 -10.85 -4.81 -15.12
CA LYS A 7 -9.44 -5.22 -14.93
C LYS A 7 -8.88 -5.79 -16.24
N GLY A 8 -8.32 -4.96 -17.12
CA GLY A 8 -7.59 -5.42 -18.31
C GLY A 8 -8.31 -6.54 -19.09
N ASP A 9 -7.59 -7.63 -19.38
CA ASP A 9 -8.07 -8.78 -20.17
C ASP A 9 -8.98 -9.76 -19.40
N SER A 10 -9.50 -9.39 -18.23
CA SER A 10 -10.39 -10.26 -17.47
C SER A 10 -11.82 -10.29 -18.02
N ASP A 11 -12.54 -11.39 -17.77
CA ASP A 11 -13.91 -11.58 -18.28
C ASP A 11 -14.85 -10.47 -17.78
N ALA A 12 -15.29 -9.62 -18.72
CA ALA A 12 -16.16 -8.48 -18.48
C ALA A 12 -17.58 -8.87 -18.03
N ARG A 13 -17.95 -10.16 -18.09
CA ARG A 13 -19.25 -10.65 -17.59
C ARG A 13 -19.25 -10.85 -16.08
N MET A 14 -18.08 -10.90 -15.44
CA MET A 14 -17.96 -11.11 -13.99
C MET A 14 -17.80 -9.78 -13.24
N ILE A 15 -18.76 -9.46 -12.36
CA ILE A 15 -18.79 -8.17 -11.66
C ILE A 15 -17.55 -7.94 -10.76
N GLN A 16 -16.97 -9.00 -10.19
CA GLN A 16 -15.73 -8.94 -9.38
C GLN A 16 -14.48 -8.48 -10.16
N ASN A 17 -14.56 -8.46 -11.49
CA ASN A 17 -13.49 -8.01 -12.36
C ASN A 17 -13.54 -6.49 -12.61
N TYR A 18 -14.54 -5.79 -12.08
CA TYR A 18 -14.62 -4.34 -12.16
C TYR A 18 -14.06 -3.69 -10.89
N ARG A 19 -13.35 -2.58 -11.08
CA ARG A 19 -12.90 -1.69 -10.01
C ARG A 19 -13.82 -0.48 -9.96
N PRO A 20 -14.55 -0.25 -8.85
CA PRO A 20 -15.25 1.00 -8.66
C PRO A 20 -14.25 2.13 -8.42
N ILE A 21 -14.37 3.21 -9.18
CA ILE A 21 -13.57 4.43 -9.00
C ILE A 21 -14.51 5.58 -8.70
N SER A 22 -14.33 6.16 -7.52
CA SER A 22 -14.99 7.40 -7.14
C SER A 22 -14.37 8.57 -7.88
N LEU A 23 -15.17 9.24 -8.70
CA LEU A 23 -14.79 10.50 -9.36
C LEU A 23 -15.02 11.64 -8.38
N LEU A 24 -13.96 11.95 -7.63
CA LEU A 24 -13.90 13.03 -6.64
C LEU A 24 -13.59 14.36 -7.33
N ASN A 25 -14.10 15.45 -6.76
CA ASN A 25 -13.85 16.80 -7.26
C ASN A 25 -12.37 17.20 -7.09
N VAL A 26 -11.96 18.25 -7.79
CA VAL A 26 -10.55 18.71 -7.79
C VAL A 26 -10.13 19.22 -6.42
N ASP A 27 -11.00 19.95 -5.72
CA ASP A 27 -10.70 20.51 -4.39
C ASP A 27 -10.35 19.41 -3.38
N TYR A 28 -11.13 18.32 -3.38
CA TYR A 28 -10.86 17.15 -2.55
C TYR A 28 -9.52 16.49 -2.92
N LYS A 29 -9.20 16.37 -4.20
CA LYS A 29 -7.91 15.84 -4.66
C LYS A 29 -6.74 16.71 -4.22
N ILE A 30 -6.88 18.03 -4.28
CA ILE A 30 -5.86 18.98 -3.80
C ILE A 30 -5.65 18.79 -2.29
N PHE A 31 -6.74 18.80 -1.53
CA PHE A 31 -6.69 18.65 -0.08
C PHE A 31 -6.04 17.32 0.35
N THR A 32 -6.50 16.20 -0.21
CA THR A 32 -5.93 14.87 0.08
C THR A 32 -4.47 14.75 -0.35
N THR A 33 -4.06 15.40 -1.45
CA THR A 33 -2.66 15.45 -1.89
C THR A 33 -1.78 16.21 -0.89
N ILE A 34 -2.28 17.31 -0.33
CA ILE A 34 -1.56 18.07 0.71
C ILE A 34 -1.37 17.21 1.96
N ILE A 35 -2.43 16.53 2.42
CA ILE A 35 -2.38 15.63 3.58
C ILE A 35 -1.38 14.50 3.33
N ALA A 36 -1.52 13.78 2.22
CA ALA A 36 -0.65 12.65 1.88
C ALA A 36 0.83 13.06 1.81
N THR A 37 1.13 14.21 1.20
CA THR A 37 2.49 14.74 1.12
C THR A 37 3.08 15.04 2.50
N ARG A 38 2.28 15.56 3.44
CA ARG A 38 2.72 15.81 4.81
C ARG A 38 2.92 14.51 5.59
N LEU A 39 1.98 13.56 5.48
CA LEU A 39 2.06 12.26 6.14
C LEU A 39 3.29 11.46 5.70
N LYS A 40 3.61 11.46 4.40
CA LYS A 40 4.78 10.75 3.85
C LYS A 40 6.10 11.13 4.52
N LYS A 41 6.26 12.39 4.94
CA LYS A 41 7.49 12.86 5.63
C LYS A 41 7.67 12.23 7.00
N ILE A 42 6.57 11.87 7.65
CA ILE A 42 6.57 11.31 8.99
C ILE A 42 6.61 9.79 8.89
N LEU A 43 5.74 9.21 8.05
CA LEU A 43 5.61 7.76 7.86
C LEU A 43 6.90 7.07 7.45
N ASP A 44 7.82 7.75 6.77
CA ASP A 44 9.12 7.17 6.41
C ASP A 44 9.95 6.74 7.63
N ASN A 45 9.73 7.37 8.79
CA ASN A 45 10.37 6.98 10.06
C ASN A 45 9.64 5.83 10.80
N TYR A 46 8.37 5.58 10.49
CA TYR A 46 7.55 4.57 11.18
C TYR A 46 7.43 3.27 10.37
N ILE A 47 7.52 3.34 9.04
CA ILE A 47 7.35 2.20 8.16
C ILE A 47 8.71 1.57 7.85
N HIS A 48 8.82 0.27 8.09
CA HIS A 48 10.04 -0.51 7.85
C HIS A 48 10.59 -0.31 6.41
N PRO A 49 11.91 -0.21 6.20
CA PRO A 49 12.51 0.02 4.88
C PRO A 49 12.11 -0.99 3.81
N ASP A 50 11.84 -2.25 4.19
CA ASP A 50 11.44 -3.31 3.26
C ASP A 50 10.04 -3.10 2.66
N GLN A 51 9.23 -2.23 3.24
CA GLN A 51 7.94 -1.85 2.66
C GLN A 51 8.18 -0.80 1.57
N ASN A 52 8.34 -1.28 0.34
CA ASN A 52 8.91 -0.51 -0.77
C ASN A 52 7.91 0.29 -1.63
N GLU A 53 6.62 0.34 -1.27
CA GLU A 53 5.61 1.08 -2.03
C GLU A 53 5.09 2.33 -1.28
N PHE A 54 4.60 3.31 -2.07
CA PHE A 54 3.89 4.53 -1.65
C PHE A 54 4.67 5.57 -0.82
N LEU A 55 5.87 5.27 -0.36
CA LEU A 55 6.78 6.21 0.31
C LEU A 55 7.88 6.74 -0.64
N PRO A 56 8.38 7.97 -0.42
CA PRO A 56 9.42 8.55 -1.25
C PRO A 56 10.71 7.71 -1.20
N ASN A 57 11.45 7.68 -2.30
CA ASN A 57 12.74 6.98 -2.44
C ASN A 57 12.68 5.45 -2.30
N ARG A 58 11.49 4.84 -2.23
CA ARG A 58 11.33 3.39 -2.19
C ARG A 58 10.91 2.86 -3.57
N GLN A 59 11.56 1.78 -4.02
CA GLN A 59 11.34 1.23 -5.36
C GLN A 59 10.99 -0.24 -5.27
N ILE A 60 10.00 -0.68 -6.07
CA ILE A 60 9.63 -2.09 -6.19
C ILE A 60 10.80 -3.00 -6.60
N ARG A 61 11.81 -2.43 -7.28
CA ARG A 61 13.05 -3.12 -7.67
C ARG A 61 13.84 -3.62 -6.45
N ASN A 62 13.73 -2.95 -5.31
CA ASN A 62 14.38 -3.39 -4.07
C ASN A 62 13.80 -4.74 -3.61
N ASN A 63 12.47 -4.92 -3.67
CA ASN A 63 11.83 -6.20 -3.35
C ASN A 63 12.31 -7.32 -4.27
N LEU A 64 12.40 -7.04 -5.57
CA LEU A 64 12.92 -8.01 -6.54
C LEU A 64 14.36 -8.41 -6.22
N ARG A 65 15.20 -7.45 -5.83
CA ARG A 65 16.59 -7.71 -5.44
C ARG A 65 16.67 -8.57 -4.18
N ILE A 66 15.88 -8.27 -3.15
CA ILE A 66 15.82 -9.07 -1.92
C ILE A 66 15.46 -10.53 -2.22
N ILE A 67 14.49 -10.77 -3.11
CA ILE A 67 14.10 -12.13 -3.51
C ILE A 67 15.24 -12.83 -4.25
N MET A 68 15.88 -12.15 -5.22
CA MET A 68 17.02 -12.73 -5.97
C MET A 68 18.19 -13.06 -5.04
N ASP A 69 18.59 -12.12 -4.17
CA ASP A 69 19.66 -12.31 -3.19
C ASP A 69 19.35 -13.47 -2.24
N SER A 70 18.09 -13.61 -1.83
CA SER A 70 17.64 -14.74 -1.01
C SER A 70 17.80 -16.05 -1.78
N MET A 71 17.35 -16.13 -3.03
CA MET A 71 17.48 -17.33 -3.85
C MET A 71 18.95 -17.73 -4.07
N GLU A 72 19.81 -16.78 -4.45
CA GLU A 72 21.25 -16.99 -4.64
C GLU A 72 21.91 -17.50 -3.35
N TYR A 73 21.55 -16.94 -2.20
CA TYR A 73 22.09 -17.37 -0.90
C TYR A 73 21.74 -18.82 -0.57
N TYR A 74 20.49 -19.24 -0.76
CA TYR A 74 20.06 -20.60 -0.44
C TYR A 74 20.51 -21.63 -1.49
N GLU A 75 20.74 -21.22 -2.74
CA GLU A 75 21.38 -22.07 -3.74
C GLU A 75 22.84 -22.41 -3.36
N ALA A 76 23.56 -21.45 -2.78
CA ALA A 76 24.92 -21.65 -2.27
C ALA A 76 24.99 -22.43 -0.93
N HIS A 77 23.86 -22.60 -0.23
CA HIS A 77 23.78 -23.24 1.10
C HIS A 77 22.71 -24.35 1.12
N PRO A 78 22.95 -25.49 0.42
CA PRO A 78 21.96 -26.56 0.26
C PRO A 78 21.58 -27.25 1.57
N GLU A 79 22.34 -27.05 2.66
CA GLU A 79 22.01 -27.53 4.00
C GLU A 79 20.87 -26.74 4.66
N LYS A 80 20.53 -25.56 4.13
CA LYS A 80 19.46 -24.69 4.64
C LYS A 80 18.23 -24.76 3.74
N GLN A 81 17.07 -24.57 4.34
CA GLN A 81 15.79 -24.54 3.63
C GLN A 81 15.18 -23.15 3.68
N VAL A 82 14.48 -22.77 2.60
CA VAL A 82 13.75 -21.52 2.49
C VAL A 82 12.37 -21.77 1.89
N ALA A 83 11.37 -21.01 2.34
CA ALA A 83 10.05 -20.96 1.75
C ALA A 83 9.68 -19.51 1.44
N LEU A 84 9.19 -19.26 0.22
CA LEU A 84 8.65 -17.97 -0.18
C LEU A 84 7.12 -18.00 -0.03
N VAL A 85 6.58 -17.05 0.75
CA VAL A 85 5.14 -16.93 1.00
C VAL A 85 4.64 -15.66 0.35
N PHE A 86 3.69 -15.81 -0.58
CA PHE A 86 3.04 -14.70 -1.26
C PHE A 86 1.67 -14.45 -0.63
N LEU A 87 1.49 -13.29 -0.03
CA LEU A 87 0.26 -12.87 0.62
C LEU A 87 -0.37 -11.72 -0.16
N ASP A 88 -1.69 -11.77 -0.36
CA ASP A 88 -2.48 -10.70 -0.98
C ASP A 88 -3.69 -10.36 -0.11
N ALA A 89 -3.97 -9.06 0.03
CA ALA A 89 -5.09 -8.56 0.81
C ALA A 89 -6.29 -8.30 -0.11
N GLN A 90 -7.30 -9.18 -0.04
CA GLN A 90 -8.50 -9.02 -0.84
C GLN A 90 -9.22 -7.70 -0.49
N LYS A 91 -9.43 -6.86 -1.50
CA LYS A 91 -10.14 -5.57 -1.38
C LYS A 91 -9.60 -4.71 -0.22
N ALA A 92 -8.27 -4.57 -0.14
CA ALA A 92 -7.58 -3.90 0.96
C ALA A 92 -8.17 -2.54 1.36
N PHE A 93 -8.62 -1.72 0.39
CA PHE A 93 -9.23 -0.42 0.65
C PHE A 93 -10.69 -0.50 1.14
N ASP A 94 -11.44 -1.53 0.74
CA ASP A 94 -12.84 -1.70 1.16
C ASP A 94 -12.94 -2.33 2.56
N ASN A 95 -11.91 -3.07 2.98
CA ASN A 95 -11.86 -3.83 4.23
C ASN A 95 -11.04 -3.14 5.34
N LEU A 96 -10.80 -1.82 5.23
CA LEU A 96 -10.07 -1.08 6.25
C LEU A 96 -10.88 -0.95 7.54
N ASN A 97 -10.23 -1.18 8.68
CA ASN A 97 -10.78 -0.83 9.99
C ASN A 97 -10.47 0.64 10.29
N TRP A 98 -11.46 1.51 10.15
CA TRP A 98 -11.30 2.95 10.39
C TRP A 98 -10.90 3.29 11.82
N GLN A 99 -11.41 2.56 12.81
CA GLN A 99 -11.03 2.78 14.21
C GLN A 99 -9.55 2.50 14.44
N PHE A 100 -9.04 1.43 13.83
CA PHE A 100 -7.61 1.13 13.84
C PHE A 100 -6.80 2.24 13.17
N MET A 101 -7.21 2.72 11.99
CA MET A 101 -6.51 3.79 11.29
C MET A 101 -6.45 5.09 12.11
N ILE A 102 -7.56 5.47 12.75
CA ILE A 102 -7.64 6.64 13.63
C ILE A 102 -6.70 6.46 14.84
N GLN A 103 -6.72 5.29 15.48
CA GLN A 103 -5.83 4.98 16.60
C GLN A 103 -4.35 5.11 16.19
N GLN A 104 -3.98 4.63 15.01
CA GLN A 104 -2.60 4.77 14.51
C GLN A 104 -2.18 6.22 14.31
N ILE A 105 -3.08 7.12 13.88
CA ILE A 105 -2.77 8.56 13.77
C ILE A 105 -2.44 9.15 15.14
N TYR A 106 -3.18 8.77 16.18
CA TYR A 106 -2.90 9.17 17.57
C TYR A 106 -1.58 8.58 18.07
N ASP A 107 -1.35 7.29 17.88
CA ASP A 107 -0.16 6.59 18.37
C ASP A 107 1.13 7.08 17.70
N MET A 108 1.06 7.40 16.40
CA MET A 108 2.17 7.98 15.65
C MET A 108 2.36 9.49 15.91
N ASN A 109 1.53 10.08 16.76
CA ASN A 109 1.60 11.48 17.19
C ASN A 109 1.69 12.47 16.01
N PHE A 110 0.82 12.30 15.01
CA PHE A 110 0.74 13.22 13.86
C PHE A 110 0.19 14.60 14.25
N GLY A 111 -0.35 14.71 15.46
CA GLY A 111 -0.84 15.93 16.06
C GLY A 111 -2.31 16.21 15.75
N THR A 112 -2.91 17.06 16.58
CA THR A 112 -4.35 17.33 16.60
C THR A 112 -4.94 17.84 15.29
N LYS A 113 -4.11 18.39 14.39
CA LYS A 113 -4.54 18.83 13.06
C LYS A 113 -4.79 17.68 12.09
N PHE A 114 -4.20 16.51 12.30
CA PHE A 114 -4.46 15.29 11.52
C PHE A 114 -5.54 14.42 12.14
N GLU A 115 -5.65 14.46 13.48
CA GLU A 115 -6.64 13.71 14.25
C GLU A 115 -8.09 14.19 14.01
N ASN A 116 -8.27 15.46 13.64
CA ASN A 116 -9.58 16.10 13.47
C ASN A 116 -9.92 16.43 11.99
N ILE A 117 -9.28 15.75 11.03
CA ILE A 117 -9.58 15.91 9.59
C ILE A 117 -10.84 15.13 9.21
#